data_AF-A0A969D1Y5-F1
#
_entry.id   AF-A0A969D1Y5-F1
#
_cell.length_a   1.000
_cell.length_b   1.000
_cell.length_c   1.000
_cell.angle_alpha   90.00
_cell.angle_beta   90.00
_cell.angle_gamma   90.00
#
_symmetry.space_group_name_H-M   'P 1'
#
loop_
_entity.id
_entity.type
_entity.pdbx_description
1 polymer ?
#
loop_
_entity_poly.entity_id
_entity_poly.type
_entity_poly.pdbx_seq_one_letter_code
_entity_poly.pdbx_strand_id
1 'polypeptide(L)'
;MIGAQFVFIGKLDAEQQTISSISIAAKGKIAAPIRYSLEDTPCRQVIESDVCSYPDAVDRLFPRDQLLQDLGIKGYVGIPLFDQKKKPIGILVALYQQPMDDPMLAEDILKIFSIRSSAELERLTYEIEIQQTRQYLASVVSHLKEGLLVYDAQGPAARMPTPVPKKCCGLSLKKIKKLDLLFLMQVATRCPRRGTP
;
A
#
# COMPACT_ATOMS: atom_id res chain seq x y z
N MET A 1 7.52 -29.43 10.97
CA MET A 1 7.78 -28.31 10.03
C MET A 1 7.34 -28.79 8.65
N ILE A 2 6.58 -28.02 7.88
CA ILE A 2 5.84 -28.46 6.66
C ILE A 2 6.69 -28.96 5.48
N GLY A 3 8.00 -29.17 5.62
CA GLY A 3 8.87 -29.75 4.59
C GLY A 3 9.19 -28.87 3.38
N ALA A 4 8.61 -27.67 3.25
CA ALA A 4 8.83 -26.78 2.12
C ALA A 4 10.29 -26.27 2.06
N GLN A 5 10.87 -26.23 0.86
CA GLN A 5 12.20 -25.64 0.64
C GLN A 5 12.13 -24.12 0.50
N PHE A 6 11.00 -23.60 0.01
CA PHE A 6 10.80 -22.17 -0.12
C PHE A 6 9.42 -21.79 0.41
N VAL A 7 9.34 -20.70 1.15
CA VAL A 7 8.08 -20.09 1.58
C VAL A 7 8.21 -18.60 1.37
N PHE A 8 7.18 -17.97 0.82
CA PHE A 8 7.18 -16.53 0.68
C PHE A 8 5.80 -15.93 0.88
N ILE A 9 5.82 -14.67 1.29
CA ILE A 9 4.65 -13.79 1.31
C ILE A 9 4.87 -12.70 0.27
N GLY A 10 3.86 -12.45 -0.56
CA GLY A 10 3.90 -11.45 -1.60
C GLY A 10 2.68 -10.54 -1.60
N LYS A 11 2.91 -9.29 -2.00
CA LYS A 11 1.88 -8.28 -2.22
C LYS A 11 1.48 -8.27 -3.69
N LEU A 12 0.17 -8.23 -3.93
CA LEU A 12 -0.42 -8.05 -5.24
C LEU A 12 -0.42 -6.56 -5.62
N ASP A 13 -0.11 -6.26 -6.88
CA ASP A 13 -0.27 -4.91 -7.41
C ASP A 13 -1.75 -4.55 -7.63
N ALA A 14 -2.01 -3.28 -7.97
CA ALA A 14 -3.37 -2.78 -8.13
C ALA A 14 -4.07 -3.42 -9.34
N GLU A 15 -3.30 -3.71 -10.39
CA GLU A 15 -3.73 -4.32 -11.65
C GLU A 15 -3.90 -5.84 -11.58
N GLN A 16 -3.48 -6.47 -10.47
CA GLN A 16 -3.51 -7.91 -10.25
C GLN A 16 -2.72 -8.71 -11.30
N GLN A 17 -1.61 -8.15 -11.75
CA GLN A 17 -0.73 -8.74 -12.77
C GLN A 17 0.63 -9.14 -12.19
N THR A 18 1.08 -8.48 -11.12
CA THR A 18 2.41 -8.76 -10.56
C THR A 18 2.36 -9.01 -9.06
N ILE A 19 3.24 -9.90 -8.60
CA ILE A 19 3.51 -10.12 -7.19
C ILE A 19 4.87 -9.51 -6.86
N SER A 20 4.90 -8.69 -5.82
CA SER A 20 6.13 -8.25 -5.17
C SER A 20 6.27 -8.98 -3.84
N SER A 21 7.23 -9.90 -3.73
CA SER A 21 7.49 -10.57 -2.46
C SER A 21 7.92 -9.54 -1.40
N ILE A 22 7.47 -9.73 -0.17
CA ILE A 22 7.84 -8.92 0.99
C ILE A 22 8.96 -9.62 1.74
N SER A 23 8.85 -10.94 1.87
CA SER A 23 9.86 -11.79 2.49
C SER A 23 9.82 -13.18 1.85
N ILE A 24 11.01 -13.76 1.70
CA ILE A 24 11.22 -15.10 1.17
C ILE A 24 12.11 -15.84 2.16
N ALA A 25 11.65 -17.01 2.61
CA ALA A 25 12.48 -17.98 3.30
C ALA A 25 12.86 -19.08 2.31
N ALA A 26 14.16 -19.20 2.02
CA ALA A 26 14.73 -20.20 1.15
C ALA A 26 15.66 -21.11 1.97
N LYS A 27 15.33 -22.40 2.08
CA LYS A 27 16.12 -23.43 2.76
C LYS A 27 16.57 -23.01 4.17
N GLY A 28 15.63 -22.40 4.92
CA GLY A 28 15.84 -21.93 6.29
C GLY A 28 16.55 -20.57 6.43
N LYS A 29 16.85 -19.87 5.33
CA LYS A 29 17.46 -18.53 5.35
C LYS A 29 16.54 -17.51 4.67
N ILE A 30 16.58 -16.27 5.14
CA ILE A 30 15.89 -15.17 4.45
C ILE A 30 16.66 -14.83 3.18
N ALA A 31 15.94 -14.76 2.06
CA ALA A 31 16.46 -14.40 0.75
C ALA A 31 15.98 -12.99 0.34
N ALA A 32 16.63 -12.44 -0.69
CA ALA A 32 16.26 -11.14 -1.23
C ALA A 32 14.84 -11.19 -1.85
N PRO A 33 14.02 -10.14 -1.66
CA PRO A 33 12.73 -10.04 -2.31
C PRO A 33 12.87 -10.00 -3.84
N ILE A 34 11.94 -10.68 -4.51
CA ILE A 34 11.73 -10.68 -5.96
C ILE A 34 10.39 -10.04 -6.33
N ARG A 35 10.26 -9.62 -7.59
CA ARG A 35 9.01 -9.21 -8.23
C ARG A 35 8.85 -9.95 -9.55
N TYR A 36 7.67 -10.50 -9.83
CA TYR A 36 7.41 -11.29 -11.02
C TYR A 36 5.96 -11.17 -11.52
N SER A 37 5.74 -11.51 -12.79
CA SER A 37 4.42 -11.55 -13.43
C SER A 37 3.63 -12.78 -12.96
N LEU A 38 2.32 -12.63 -12.82
CA LEU A 38 1.41 -13.74 -12.54
C LEU A 38 1.08 -14.56 -13.81
N GLU A 39 1.35 -14.03 -14.99
CA GLU A 39 1.06 -14.70 -16.26
C GLU A 39 1.66 -16.11 -16.32
N ASP A 40 0.84 -17.09 -16.67
CA ASP A 40 1.20 -18.52 -16.76
C ASP A 40 1.78 -19.13 -15.45
N THR A 41 1.44 -18.57 -14.29
CA THR A 41 1.87 -19.09 -12.97
C THR A 41 0.72 -19.74 -12.19
N PRO A 42 1.00 -20.71 -11.30
CA PRO A 42 0.01 -21.21 -10.35
C PRO A 42 -0.49 -20.12 -9.40
N CYS A 43 0.34 -19.08 -9.15
CA CYS A 43 -0.06 -17.94 -8.32
C CYS A 43 -1.25 -17.20 -8.93
N ARG A 44 -1.41 -17.18 -10.26
CA ARG A 44 -2.61 -16.61 -10.89
C ARG A 44 -3.87 -17.33 -10.46
N GLN A 45 -3.82 -18.66 -10.42
CA GLN A 45 -4.97 -19.47 -10.02
C GLN A 45 -5.35 -19.20 -8.56
N VAL A 46 -4.36 -19.07 -7.66
CA VAL A 46 -4.61 -18.74 -6.25
C VAL A 46 -5.38 -17.43 -6.07
N ILE A 47 -5.07 -16.41 -6.87
CA ILE A 47 -5.79 -15.12 -6.80
C ILE A 47 -7.23 -15.25 -7.32
N GLU A 48 -7.54 -16.24 -8.17
CA GLU A 48 -8.85 -16.44 -8.80
C GLU A 48 -9.77 -17.44 -8.07
N SER A 49 -9.22 -18.48 -7.44
CA SER A 49 -9.97 -19.66 -6.97
C SER A 49 -9.80 -20.00 -5.48
N ASP A 50 -9.36 -19.03 -4.68
CA ASP A 50 -9.09 -19.17 -3.24
C ASP A 50 -7.80 -19.99 -3.02
N VAL A 51 -7.84 -21.25 -2.59
CA VAL A 51 -6.62 -22.04 -2.32
C VAL A 51 -6.24 -22.90 -3.53
N CYS A 52 -4.93 -22.98 -3.86
CA CYS A 52 -4.42 -23.95 -4.83
C CYS A 52 -3.35 -24.84 -4.22
N SER A 53 -3.47 -26.14 -4.45
CA SER A 53 -2.52 -27.16 -4.01
C SER A 53 -2.23 -28.13 -5.15
N TYR A 54 -0.96 -28.26 -5.52
CA TYR A 54 -0.46 -29.22 -6.50
C TYR A 54 0.57 -30.10 -5.82
N PRO A 55 0.20 -31.32 -5.39
CA PRO A 55 1.08 -32.25 -4.68
C PRO A 55 2.37 -32.60 -5.43
N ASP A 56 2.30 -32.67 -6.76
CA ASP A 56 3.44 -33.02 -7.61
C ASP A 56 3.27 -32.41 -9.02
N ALA A 57 4.38 -32.41 -9.78
CA ALA A 57 4.46 -32.04 -11.19
C ALA A 57 3.92 -30.64 -11.54
N VAL A 58 3.96 -29.69 -10.61
CA VAL A 58 3.50 -28.31 -10.87
C VAL A 58 4.29 -27.64 -12.01
N ASP A 59 5.58 -27.94 -12.14
CA ASP A 59 6.43 -27.49 -13.24
C ASP A 59 5.97 -27.97 -14.62
N ARG A 60 5.28 -29.11 -14.69
CA ARG A 60 4.69 -29.62 -15.95
C ARG A 60 3.36 -28.98 -16.28
N LEU A 61 2.59 -28.60 -15.24
CA LEU A 61 1.32 -27.90 -15.40
C LEU A 61 1.54 -26.42 -15.80
N PHE A 62 2.63 -25.82 -15.32
CA PHE A 62 3.01 -24.43 -15.60
C PHE A 62 4.42 -24.37 -16.22
N PRO A 63 4.60 -24.87 -17.45
CA PRO A 63 5.91 -24.97 -18.09
C PRO A 63 6.56 -23.63 -18.41
N ARG A 64 5.78 -22.54 -18.40
CA ARG A 64 6.25 -21.17 -18.67
C ARG A 64 6.61 -20.38 -17.41
N ASP A 65 6.33 -20.93 -16.23
CA ASP A 65 6.76 -20.33 -14.97
C ASP A 65 8.25 -20.65 -14.75
N GLN A 66 9.11 -19.71 -15.13
CA GLN A 66 10.56 -19.85 -15.05
C GLN A 66 11.05 -20.08 -13.61
N LEU A 67 10.36 -19.54 -12.59
CA LEU A 67 10.75 -19.72 -11.21
C LEU A 67 10.60 -21.19 -10.79
N LEU A 68 9.52 -21.85 -11.21
CA LEU A 68 9.32 -23.28 -10.95
C LEU A 68 10.39 -24.12 -11.64
N GLN A 69 10.74 -23.77 -12.89
CA GLN A 69 11.77 -24.48 -13.65
C GLN A 69 13.15 -24.33 -13.03
N ASP A 70 13.58 -23.09 -12.78
CA ASP A 70 14.92 -22.77 -12.28
C ASP A 70 15.18 -23.37 -10.89
N LEU A 71 14.15 -23.41 -10.04
CA LEU A 71 14.24 -23.97 -8.70
C LEU A 71 13.89 -25.46 -8.64
N GLY A 72 13.48 -26.08 -9.75
CA GLY A 72 13.10 -27.50 -9.80
C GLY A 72 11.93 -27.83 -8.88
N ILE A 73 10.91 -26.98 -8.85
CA ILE A 73 9.73 -27.15 -7.98
C ILE A 73 8.80 -28.21 -8.55
N LYS A 74 8.36 -29.13 -7.69
CA LYS A 74 7.42 -30.22 -7.99
C LYS A 74 6.11 -30.06 -7.25
N GLY A 75 6.16 -29.65 -5.99
CA GLY A 75 4.97 -29.38 -5.18
C GLY A 75 4.76 -27.88 -4.94
N TYR A 76 3.49 -27.47 -4.88
CA TYR A 76 3.09 -26.08 -4.66
C TYR A 76 1.84 -26.01 -3.78
N VAL A 77 1.84 -25.12 -2.79
CA VAL A 77 0.62 -24.69 -2.08
C VAL A 77 0.61 -23.17 -2.04
N GLY A 78 -0.49 -22.56 -2.45
CA GLY A 78 -0.68 -21.12 -2.42
C GLY A 78 -2.03 -20.75 -1.84
N ILE A 79 -2.01 -19.73 -0.98
CA ILE A 79 -3.20 -19.19 -0.30
C ILE A 79 -3.24 -17.68 -0.51
N PRO A 80 -4.38 -17.11 -0.93
CA PRO A 80 -4.53 -15.70 -1.15
C PRO A 80 -4.70 -15.01 0.20
N LEU A 81 -4.21 -13.79 0.26
CA LEU A 81 -4.37 -12.91 1.41
C LEU A 81 -5.43 -11.89 1.05
N PHE A 82 -6.48 -11.79 1.87
CA PHE A 82 -7.62 -10.92 1.60
C PHE A 82 -7.66 -9.72 2.55
N ASP A 83 -8.10 -8.58 2.05
CA ASP A 83 -8.49 -7.45 2.89
C ASP A 83 -9.85 -7.69 3.57
N GLN A 84 -10.27 -6.76 4.41
CA GLN A 84 -11.57 -6.81 5.10
C GLN A 84 -12.78 -6.83 4.14
N LYS A 85 -12.60 -6.42 2.88
CA LYS A 85 -13.62 -6.40 1.83
C LYS A 85 -13.58 -7.66 0.96
N LYS A 86 -12.80 -8.69 1.36
CA LYS A 86 -12.58 -9.93 0.61
C LYS A 86 -11.91 -9.71 -0.76
N LYS A 87 -11.18 -8.61 -0.92
CA LYS A 87 -10.36 -8.38 -2.11
C LYS A 87 -8.99 -9.01 -1.90
N PRO A 88 -8.44 -9.77 -2.87
CA PRO A 88 -7.08 -10.28 -2.76
C PRO A 88 -6.09 -9.13 -2.78
N ILE A 89 -5.21 -9.08 -1.78
CA ILE A 89 -4.14 -8.08 -1.60
C ILE A 89 -2.74 -8.70 -1.63
N GLY A 90 -2.66 -10.03 -1.63
CA GLY A 90 -1.38 -10.75 -1.65
C GLY A 90 -1.55 -12.25 -1.69
N ILE A 91 -0.44 -12.95 -1.47
CA ILE A 91 -0.37 -14.40 -1.51
C ILE A 91 0.65 -14.91 -0.48
N LEU A 92 0.38 -16.07 0.10
CA LEU A 92 1.30 -16.88 0.90
C LEU A 92 1.52 -18.21 0.19
N VAL A 93 2.77 -18.55 -0.10
CA VAL A 93 3.11 -19.71 -0.93
C VAL A 93 4.18 -20.56 -0.25
N ALA A 94 4.03 -21.88 -0.36
CA ALA A 94 5.04 -22.88 -0.05
C ALA A 94 5.39 -23.70 -1.31
N LEU A 95 6.69 -23.86 -1.56
CA LEU A 95 7.23 -24.56 -2.73
C LEU A 95 8.12 -25.72 -2.29
N TYR A 96 7.98 -26.83 -3.02
CA TYR A 96 8.63 -28.10 -2.72
C TYR A 96 9.42 -28.58 -3.93
N GLN A 97 10.69 -28.93 -3.76
CA GLN A 97 11.56 -29.48 -4.82
C GLN A 97 11.30 -30.99 -5.07
N GLN A 98 10.44 -31.60 -4.26
CA GLN A 98 10.01 -33.00 -4.35
C GLN A 98 8.47 -33.05 -4.24
N PRO A 99 7.82 -34.14 -4.64
CA PRO A 99 6.41 -34.36 -4.35
C PRO A 99 6.11 -34.15 -2.87
N MET A 100 4.97 -33.55 -2.56
CA MET A 100 4.53 -33.33 -1.19
C MET A 100 4.05 -34.63 -0.54
N ASP A 101 4.59 -34.97 0.63
CA ASP A 101 4.15 -36.12 1.41
C ASP A 101 2.74 -35.93 2.00
N ASP A 102 2.46 -34.71 2.51
CA ASP A 102 1.17 -34.35 3.12
C ASP A 102 0.73 -32.94 2.67
N PRO A 103 0.03 -32.85 1.52
CA PRO A 103 -0.51 -31.60 1.01
C PRO A 103 -1.55 -30.95 1.93
N MET A 104 -2.33 -31.75 2.67
CA MET A 104 -3.38 -31.24 3.55
C MET A 104 -2.79 -30.52 4.76
N LEU A 105 -1.77 -31.10 5.39
CA LEU A 105 -1.06 -30.45 6.49
C LEU A 105 -0.42 -29.13 6.06
N ALA A 106 0.19 -29.09 4.87
CA ALA A 106 0.78 -27.88 4.32
C ALA A 106 -0.28 -26.79 4.12
N GLU A 107 -1.42 -27.15 3.51
CA GLU A 107 -2.54 -26.25 3.30
C GLU A 107 -3.10 -25.71 4.62
N ASP A 108 -3.38 -26.56 5.60
CA ASP A 108 -3.94 -26.16 6.89
C ASP A 108 -3.01 -25.21 7.65
N ILE A 109 -1.72 -25.49 7.64
CA ILE A 109 -0.73 -24.62 8.27
C ILE A 109 -0.67 -23.27 7.57
N LEU A 110 -0.64 -23.24 6.24
CA LEU A 110 -0.66 -21.98 5.50
C LEU A 110 -1.96 -21.20 5.76
N LYS A 111 -3.12 -21.86 5.89
CA LYS A 111 -4.41 -21.22 6.21
C LYS A 111 -4.38 -20.53 7.58
N ILE A 112 -3.77 -21.17 8.58
CA ILE A 112 -3.64 -20.58 9.91
C ILE A 112 -2.79 -19.30 9.84
N PHE A 113 -1.71 -19.32 9.09
CA PHE A 113 -0.83 -18.16 8.94
C PHE A 113 -1.43 -17.08 8.03
N SER A 114 -2.22 -17.44 7.01
CA SER A 114 -2.79 -16.50 6.04
C SER A 114 -3.69 -15.47 6.71
N ILE A 115 -4.44 -15.83 7.75
CA ILE A 115 -5.30 -14.91 8.50
C ILE A 115 -4.47 -13.77 9.11
N ARG A 116 -3.37 -14.09 9.79
CA ARG A 116 -2.49 -13.09 10.41
C ARG A 116 -1.69 -12.31 9.38
N SER A 117 -1.19 -12.99 8.36
CA SER A 117 -0.47 -12.38 7.25
C SER A 117 -1.33 -11.37 6.49
N SER A 118 -2.61 -11.67 6.31
CA SER A 118 -3.57 -10.77 5.64
C SER A 118 -3.76 -9.49 6.44
N ALA A 119 -4.05 -9.61 7.74
CA ALA A 119 -4.24 -8.45 8.62
C ALA A 119 -3.00 -7.55 8.68
N GLU A 120 -1.80 -8.15 8.76
CA GLU A 120 -0.57 -7.39 8.80
C GLU A 120 -0.23 -6.74 7.45
N LEU A 121 -0.48 -7.42 6.33
CA LEU A 121 -0.27 -6.87 4.99
C LEU A 121 -1.22 -5.68 4.72
N GLU A 122 -2.47 -5.81 5.16
CA GLU A 122 -3.46 -4.74 5.08
C GLU A 122 -3.03 -3.54 5.94
N ARG A 123 -2.62 -3.78 7.19
CA ARG A 123 -2.09 -2.73 8.09
C ARG A 123 -0.92 -1.97 7.46
N LEU A 124 0.07 -2.69 6.94
CA LEU A 124 1.23 -2.10 6.29
C LEU A 124 0.85 -1.30 5.04
N THR A 125 -0.12 -1.77 4.27
CA THR A 125 -0.61 -1.06 3.08
C THR A 125 -1.30 0.25 3.47
N TYR A 126 -2.15 0.23 4.50
CA TYR A 126 -2.78 1.46 5.00
C TYR A 126 -1.78 2.47 5.56
N GLU A 127 -0.75 2.01 6.27
CA GLU A 127 0.28 2.91 6.79
C GLU A 127 1.02 3.65 5.67
N ILE A 128 1.36 2.93 4.59
CA ILE A 128 1.99 3.51 3.41
C ILE A 128 1.06 4.53 2.73
N GLU A 129 -0.22 4.20 2.54
CA GLU A 129 -1.20 5.10 1.92
C GLU A 129 -1.43 6.39 2.73
N ILE A 130 -1.53 6.27 4.06
CA ILE A 130 -1.66 7.42 4.97
C ILE A 130 -0.42 8.31 4.85
N GLN A 131 0.77 7.71 4.83
CA GLN A 131 2.02 8.45 4.73
C GLN A 131 2.13 9.19 3.39
N GLN A 132 1.80 8.53 2.28
CA GLN A 132 1.80 9.14 0.94
C GLN A 132 0.80 10.29 0.84
N THR A 133 -0.42 10.10 1.36
CA THR A 133 -1.45 11.14 1.38
C THR A 133 -0.99 12.35 2.20
N ARG A 134 -0.39 12.13 3.37
CA ARG A 134 0.16 13.22 4.21
C ARG A 134 1.27 13.98 3.49
N GLN A 135 2.18 13.28 2.81
CA GLN A 135 3.27 13.90 2.04
C GLN A 135 2.73 14.72 0.87
N TYR A 136 1.74 14.19 0.15
CA TYR A 136 1.07 14.90 -0.94
C TYR A 136 0.42 16.20 -0.43
N LEU A 137 -0.38 16.13 0.64
CA LEU A 137 -1.02 17.30 1.22
C LEU A 137 -0.01 18.33 1.74
N ALA A 138 1.06 17.89 2.40
CA ALA A 138 2.13 18.78 2.85
C ALA A 138 2.81 19.52 1.69
N SER A 139 2.99 18.84 0.54
CA SER A 139 3.52 19.44 -0.69
C SER A 139 2.55 20.45 -1.30
N VAL A 140 1.25 20.13 -1.37
CA VAL A 140 0.23 21.06 -1.88
C VAL A 140 0.18 22.33 -1.02
N VAL A 141 0.19 22.19 0.30
CA VAL A 141 0.17 23.33 1.23
C VAL A 141 1.44 24.17 1.13
N SER A 142 2.62 23.56 0.95
CA SER A 142 3.89 24.31 0.88
C SER A 142 4.05 25.14 -0.40
N HIS A 143 3.40 24.75 -1.50
CA HIS A 143 3.44 25.49 -2.77
C HIS A 143 2.39 26.60 -2.86
N LEU A 144 1.39 26.62 -1.97
CA LEU A 144 0.43 27.73 -1.87
C LEU A 144 1.11 28.93 -1.18
N LYS A 145 1.63 29.85 -2.00
CA LYS A 145 2.31 31.09 -1.53
C LYS A 145 1.38 32.17 -0.95
N GLU A 146 0.06 31.96 -0.90
CA GLU A 146 -0.89 32.95 -0.39
C GLU A 146 -1.82 32.33 0.67
N GLY A 147 -2.04 33.08 1.75
CA GLY A 147 -2.38 32.57 3.09
C GLY A 147 -3.58 31.62 3.17
N LEU A 148 -3.33 30.40 3.64
CA LEU A 148 -4.35 29.42 3.98
C LEU A 148 -4.82 29.64 5.43
N LEU A 149 -6.10 30.00 5.60
CA LEU A 149 -6.76 30.02 6.92
C LEU A 149 -7.52 28.71 7.12
N VAL A 150 -7.05 27.85 8.03
CA VAL A 150 -7.75 26.63 8.43
C VAL A 150 -8.72 26.97 9.58
N TYR A 151 -10.00 26.63 9.43
CA TYR A 151 -11.03 26.81 10.45
C TYR A 151 -11.39 25.44 11.07
N ASP A 152 -11.48 25.39 12.40
CA ASP A 152 -12.01 24.25 13.18
C ASP A 152 -13.46 24.57 13.62
N ALA A 153 -14.30 23.54 13.77
CA ALA A 153 -15.65 23.60 14.30
C ALA A 153 -15.75 24.17 15.73
N GLN A 154 -14.64 24.23 16.49
CA GLN A 154 -14.56 24.92 17.80
C GLN A 154 -14.16 26.41 17.72
N GLY A 155 -14.13 26.99 16.52
CA GLY A 155 -13.65 28.35 16.26
C GLY A 155 -12.24 28.35 15.65
N PRO A 156 -11.76 29.50 15.15
CA PRO A 156 -10.54 29.56 14.34
C PRO A 156 -9.29 29.14 15.14
N ALA A 157 -8.80 27.93 14.91
CA ALA A 157 -7.47 27.49 15.35
C ALA A 157 -6.41 28.00 14.37
N ALA A 158 -6.08 29.29 14.47
CA ALA A 158 -5.04 29.89 13.65
C ALA A 158 -3.65 29.34 14.04
N ARG A 159 -3.20 28.26 13.40
CA ARG A 159 -1.77 27.95 13.30
C ARG A 159 -1.23 28.60 12.04
N MET A 160 -0.64 29.78 12.20
CA MET A 160 0.15 30.44 11.16
C MET A 160 1.50 29.71 11.04
N PRO A 161 1.85 29.14 9.87
CA PRO A 161 3.20 28.65 9.64
C PRO A 161 4.07 29.86 9.25
N THR A 162 5.12 30.12 10.06
CA THR A 162 6.22 31.10 9.84
C THR A 162 5.88 32.59 10.08
N PRO A 163 6.87 33.43 10.46
CA PRO A 163 6.60 34.81 10.84
C PRO A 163 6.31 35.64 9.59
N VAL A 164 5.10 36.20 9.53
CA VAL A 164 4.71 37.20 8.53
C VAL A 164 5.74 38.34 8.55
N PRO A 165 6.28 38.78 7.40
CA PRO A 165 7.02 40.03 7.37
C PRO A 165 6.11 41.13 7.94
N LYS A 166 6.64 41.91 8.90
CA LYS A 166 5.95 42.90 9.77
C LYS A 166 5.15 44.03 9.06
N LYS A 167 4.82 43.90 7.78
CA LYS A 167 3.95 44.82 7.03
C LYS A 167 3.06 44.05 6.04
N CYS A 168 2.04 43.37 6.53
CA CYS A 168 0.84 43.11 5.74
C CYS A 168 -0.27 44.00 6.28
N CYS A 169 -0.49 45.11 5.58
CA CYS A 169 -1.55 46.11 5.73
C CYS A 169 -1.71 46.76 7.12
N GLY A 170 -1.71 48.09 7.14
CA GLY A 170 -1.88 48.94 8.32
C GLY A 170 -3.27 48.88 8.97
N LEU A 171 -3.72 47.69 9.38
CA LEU A 171 -4.93 47.48 10.14
C LEU A 171 -4.54 47.02 11.55
N SER A 172 -4.68 47.93 12.50
CA SER A 172 -4.52 47.62 13.93
C SER A 172 -5.52 46.54 14.34
N LEU A 173 -5.00 45.50 15.01
CA LEU A 173 -5.72 44.34 15.56
C LEU A 173 -6.94 44.70 16.45
N LYS A 174 -7.12 45.96 16.85
CA LYS A 174 -8.29 46.44 17.60
C LYS A 174 -9.60 46.51 16.79
N LYS A 175 -9.58 46.43 15.46
CA LYS A 175 -10.80 46.50 14.62
C LYS A 175 -11.39 45.15 14.21
N ILE A 176 -10.72 44.04 14.49
CA ILE A 176 -11.13 42.71 13.98
C ILE A 176 -12.28 42.09 14.80
N LYS A 177 -12.64 42.63 15.97
CA LYS A 177 -13.75 42.10 16.79
C LYS A 177 -15.16 42.50 16.32
N LYS A 178 -15.29 43.25 15.24
CA LYS A 178 -16.61 43.71 14.77
C LYS A 178 -16.59 43.93 13.26
N LEU A 179 -16.42 42.87 12.47
CA LEU A 179 -16.56 42.97 11.03
C LEU A 179 -17.34 41.75 10.53
N ASP A 180 -18.60 42.03 10.18
CA ASP A 180 -19.52 41.08 9.57
C ASP A 180 -18.93 40.42 8.33
N LEU A 181 -19.31 39.16 8.13
CA LEU A 181 -18.93 38.26 7.04
C LEU A 181 -19.06 38.91 5.64
N LEU A 182 -19.87 39.96 5.49
CA LEU A 182 -20.06 40.72 4.26
C LEU A 182 -18.83 41.58 3.86
N PHE A 183 -18.00 42.02 4.80
CA PHE A 183 -16.89 42.95 4.49
C PHE A 183 -15.68 42.23 3.87
N LEU A 184 -15.46 40.96 4.21
CA LEU A 184 -14.35 40.16 3.68
C LEU A 184 -14.53 39.83 2.19
N MET A 185 -15.76 39.71 1.69
CA MET A 185 -16.00 39.51 0.25
C MET A 185 -15.77 40.79 -0.58
N GLN A 186 -15.81 41.98 0.01
CA GLN A 186 -15.56 43.24 -0.70
C GLN A 186 -14.09 43.63 -0.80
N VAL A 187 -13.23 43.16 0.11
CA VAL A 187 -11.79 43.50 0.09
C VAL A 187 -11.05 42.70 -0.99
N ALA A 188 -11.54 41.52 -1.38
CA ALA A 188 -10.92 40.67 -2.40
C ALA A 188 -11.06 41.19 -3.85
N THR A 189 -11.89 42.21 -4.11
CA THR A 189 -12.18 42.69 -5.48
C THR A 189 -11.59 44.07 -5.82
N ARG A 190 -10.85 44.72 -4.91
CA ARG A 190 -10.20 46.01 -5.19
C ARG A 190 -8.70 45.99 -4.89
N CYS A 191 -7.92 45.40 -5.80
CA CYS A 191 -6.49 45.72 -5.92
C CYS A 191 -6.24 46.31 -7.32
N PRO A 192 -5.95 47.62 -7.45
CA PRO A 192 -5.69 48.22 -8.75
C PRO A 192 -4.31 47.77 -9.25
N ARG A 193 -4.27 47.23 -10.47
CA ARG A 193 -3.00 47.01 -11.21
C ARG A 193 -2.28 48.35 -11.33
N ARG A 194 -1.13 48.49 -10.68
CA ARG A 194 -0.07 49.45 -11.02
C ARG A 194 1.19 48.61 -11.17
N GLY A 195 1.78 48.44 -12.36
CA GLY A 195 2.12 49.49 -13.31
C GLY A 195 3.49 50.03 -12.89
N THR A 196 4.54 49.47 -13.48
CA THR A 196 5.94 49.88 -13.39
C THR A 196 6.11 51.36 -13.81
N PRO A 197 7.19 52.01 -13.36
CA PRO A 197 8.42 51.98 -14.16
C PRO A 197 9.56 51.26 -13.46
#